data_AF-A0A4U5TSV2-F1
#
_entry.id   AF-A0A4U5TSV2-F1
#
_cell.length_a   1.000
_cell.length_b   1.000
_cell.length_c   1.000
_cell.angle_alpha   90.00
_cell.angle_beta   90.00
_cell.angle_gamma   90.00
#
_symmetry.space_group_name_H-M   'P 1'
#
loop_
_entity.id
_entity.type
_entity.pdbx_description
1 polymer ?
#
loop_
_entity_poly.entity_id
_entity_poly.type
_entity_poly.pdbx_seq_one_letter_code
_entity_poly.pdbx_strand_id
1 'polypeptide(L)'
;MKSILTFFLMLILGISTYAQNQNKKMSIMKVEKPILIINDTIIGSIDLLNKISSDKVVGLNIFKERKLGSTYLFIENEKNAGIIIADINHEFKLKSQKELNAFFGLDVENDIYVNGYLIENKNQNISSESIVGIELIKADNFRLEKPALNIKIE
;
A
#
# COMPACT_ATOMS: atom_id res chain seq x y z
N MET A 1 -27.47 11.18 52.00
CA MET A 1 -27.04 10.07 51.13
C MET A 1 -27.53 10.18 49.68
N LYS A 2 -28.65 10.85 49.37
CA LYS A 2 -29.15 10.98 47.98
C LYS A 2 -28.25 11.84 47.07
N SER A 3 -27.63 12.90 47.60
CA SER A 3 -26.81 13.84 46.82
C SER A 3 -25.45 13.29 46.37
N ILE A 4 -24.86 12.37 47.12
CA ILE A 4 -23.60 11.67 46.73
C ILE A 4 -23.87 10.68 45.60
N LEU A 5 -25.02 10.01 45.63
CA LEU A 5 -25.41 9.07 44.58
C LEU A 5 -25.62 9.79 43.24
N THR A 6 -26.23 10.98 43.25
CA THR A 6 -26.39 11.80 42.03
C THR A 6 -25.07 12.30 41.48
N PHE A 7 -24.11 12.63 42.34
CA PHE A 7 -22.78 13.06 41.91
C PHE A 7 -22.01 11.92 41.23
N PHE A 8 -22.13 10.70 41.76
CA PHE A 8 -21.54 9.51 41.16
C PHE A 8 -22.18 9.14 39.82
N LEU A 9 -23.49 9.34 39.68
CA LEU A 9 -24.23 9.07 38.45
C LEU A 9 -23.84 10.02 37.31
N MET A 10 -23.57 11.30 37.62
CA MET A 10 -23.04 12.25 36.62
C MET A 10 -21.60 11.93 36.19
N LEU A 11 -20.78 11.39 37.10
CA LEU A 11 -19.40 11.04 36.78
C LEU A 11 -19.32 9.90 35.74
N ILE A 12 -20.24 8.93 35.81
CA ILE A 12 -20.27 7.75 34.92
C ILE A 12 -20.67 8.14 33.48
N LEU A 13 -21.55 9.14 33.32
CA LEU A 13 -21.97 9.62 31.99
C LEU A 13 -20.86 10.39 31.24
N GLY A 14 -19.88 10.93 31.96
CA GLY A 14 -18.76 11.69 31.36
C GLY A 14 -17.64 10.81 30.76
N ILE A 15 -17.59 9.52 31.08
CA ILE A 15 -16.49 8.62 30.68
C ILE A 15 -16.76 7.96 29.32
N SER A 16 -18.02 7.94 28.85
CA SER A 16 -18.39 7.29 27.58
C SER A 16 -18.06 8.12 26.33
N THR A 17 -17.75 9.42 26.45
CA THR A 17 -17.46 10.28 25.29
C THR A 17 -16.02 10.17 24.78
N TYR A 18 -15.11 9.51 25.53
CA TYR A 18 -13.71 9.34 25.14
C TYR A 18 -13.39 8.00 24.47
N ALA A 19 -14.36 7.07 24.35
CA ALA A 19 -14.13 5.75 23.75
C ALA A 19 -14.25 5.73 22.21
N GLN A 20 -14.62 6.84 21.58
CA GLN A 20 -14.76 6.93 20.11
C GLN A 20 -13.55 7.52 19.39
N ASN A 21 -12.38 7.59 20.02
CA ASN A 21 -11.14 7.79 19.26
C ASN A 21 -10.69 6.45 18.68
N GLN A 22 -11.48 5.92 17.74
CA GLN A 22 -10.94 4.96 16.80
C GLN A 22 -9.77 5.67 16.15
N ASN A 23 -8.56 5.21 16.44
CA ASN A 23 -7.32 5.63 15.81
C ASN A 23 -7.42 5.37 14.30
N LYS A 24 -8.18 6.20 13.59
CA LYS A 24 -8.05 6.39 12.17
C LYS A 24 -6.70 7.05 12.08
N LYS A 25 -5.64 6.23 11.90
CA LYS A 25 -4.31 6.71 11.55
C LYS A 25 -4.55 7.67 10.39
N MET A 26 -4.61 8.96 10.68
CA MET A 26 -4.65 9.98 9.65
C MET A 26 -3.35 9.75 8.92
N SER A 27 -3.43 9.27 7.68
CA SER A 27 -2.28 9.07 6.83
C SER A 27 -1.68 10.46 6.66
N ILE A 28 -0.69 10.80 7.49
CA ILE A 28 0.10 12.00 7.31
C ILE A 28 0.73 11.78 5.94
N MET A 29 0.26 12.51 4.94
CA MET A 29 0.69 12.42 3.55
C MET A 29 2.22 12.59 3.53
N LYS A 30 2.95 11.48 3.57
CA LYS A 30 4.32 11.45 3.07
C LYS A 30 4.22 11.88 1.60
N VAL A 31 5.15 12.72 1.16
CA VAL A 31 5.30 13.05 -0.26
C VAL A 31 5.34 11.73 -1.03
N GLU A 32 4.32 11.44 -1.83
CA GLU A 32 4.29 10.22 -2.62
C GLU A 32 5.46 10.27 -3.60
N LYS A 33 6.31 9.24 -3.54
CA LYS A 33 7.35 9.02 -4.54
C LYS A 33 6.71 8.33 -5.75
N PRO A 34 7.18 8.60 -6.98
CA PRO A 34 6.72 7.87 -8.16
C PRO A 34 7.03 6.38 -8.00
N ILE A 35 6.13 5.54 -8.53
CA ILE A 35 6.34 4.08 -8.57
C ILE A 35 7.24 3.76 -9.77
N LEU A 36 8.23 2.90 -9.57
CA LEU A 36 9.12 2.43 -10.62
C LEU A 36 8.58 1.11 -11.19
N ILE A 37 8.42 1.05 -12.51
CA ILE A 37 8.16 -0.18 -13.26
C ILE A 37 9.42 -0.52 -14.06
N ILE A 38 9.98 -1.70 -13.83
CA ILE A 38 11.21 -2.15 -14.48
C ILE A 38 10.85 -3.25 -15.48
N ASN A 39 11.31 -3.11 -16.72
CA ASN A 39 11.11 -4.08 -17.81
C ASN A 39 9.64 -4.54 -17.93
N ASP A 40 8.70 -3.61 -17.73
CA ASP A 40 7.22 -3.79 -17.70
C ASP A 40 6.64 -4.80 -16.69
N THR A 41 7.50 -5.54 -15.99
CA THR A 41 7.12 -6.75 -15.25
C THR A 41 7.45 -6.68 -13.76
N ILE A 42 8.25 -5.70 -13.33
CA ILE A 42 8.70 -5.58 -11.95
C ILE A 42 8.25 -4.23 -11.39
N ILE A 43 7.55 -4.23 -10.26
CA ILE A 43 7.18 -3.04 -9.52
C ILE A 43 8.20 -2.83 -8.40
N GLY A 44 8.71 -1.62 -8.25
CA GLY A 44 9.68 -1.26 -7.23
C GLY A 44 9.62 0.21 -6.82
N SER A 45 10.41 0.54 -5.81
CA SER A 45 10.66 1.92 -5.40
C SER A 45 11.64 2.59 -6.36
N ILE A 46 11.47 3.89 -6.56
CA ILE A 46 12.44 4.74 -7.26
C ILE A 46 13.84 4.68 -6.63
N ASP A 47 13.93 4.43 -5.32
CA ASP A 47 15.19 4.34 -4.59
C ASP A 47 16.05 3.15 -5.06
N LEU A 48 15.47 2.17 -5.77
CA LEU A 48 16.24 1.11 -6.43
C LEU A 48 17.20 1.66 -7.48
N LEU A 49 16.85 2.74 -8.19
CA LEU A 49 17.73 3.31 -9.21
C LEU A 49 19.07 3.78 -8.62
N ASN A 50 19.08 4.22 -7.35
CA ASN A 50 20.29 4.66 -6.66
C ASN A 50 21.26 3.50 -6.35
N LYS A 51 20.77 2.25 -6.35
CA LYS A 51 21.57 1.05 -6.08
C LYS A 51 22.09 0.40 -7.37
N ILE A 52 21.64 0.87 -8.52
CA ILE A 52 21.94 0.29 -9.83
C ILE A 52 22.99 1.15 -10.51
N SER A 53 24.02 0.51 -11.05
CA SER A 53 25.04 1.20 -11.83
C SER A 53 24.43 1.77 -13.11
N SER A 54 24.79 3.01 -13.47
CA SER A 54 24.15 3.75 -14.57
C SER A 54 24.32 3.09 -15.94
N ASP A 55 25.41 2.33 -16.16
CA ASP A 55 25.65 1.54 -17.37
C ASP A 55 24.64 0.39 -17.57
N LYS A 56 23.91 0.01 -16.52
CA LYS A 56 22.87 -1.03 -16.58
C LYS A 56 21.49 -0.47 -16.90
N VAL A 57 21.32 0.85 -16.86
CA VAL A 57 20.05 1.52 -17.20
C VAL A 57 20.06 1.82 -18.69
N VAL A 58 19.23 1.09 -19.44
CA VAL A 58 19.13 1.19 -20.90
C VAL A 58 18.22 2.36 -21.30
N GLY A 59 17.12 2.56 -20.55
CA GLY A 59 16.14 3.58 -20.85
C GLY A 59 15.33 3.97 -19.62
N LEU A 60 14.82 5.21 -19.62
CA LEU A 60 13.96 5.73 -18.56
C LEU A 60 12.92 6.67 -19.15
N ASN A 61 11.65 6.39 -18.88
CA ASN A 61 10.50 7.19 -19.28
C ASN A 61 9.71 7.64 -18.06
N ILE A 62 9.35 8.93 -18.00
CA ILE A 62 8.66 9.51 -16.84
C ILE A 62 7.23 9.89 -17.24
N PHE A 63 6.25 9.37 -16.50
CA PHE A 63 4.83 9.62 -16.71
C PHE A 63 4.23 10.28 -15.47
N LYS A 64 4.11 11.61 -15.49
CA LYS A 64 3.67 12.40 -14.32
C LYS A 64 2.21 12.19 -13.92
N GLU A 65 1.36 11.83 -14.88
CA GLU A 65 -0.09 11.71 -14.66
C GLU A 65 -0.57 10.26 -14.67
N ARG A 66 0.32 9.30 -14.95
CA ARG A 66 -0.05 7.88 -15.05
C ARG A 66 -0.09 7.24 -13.65
N LYS A 67 -1.17 6.49 -13.39
CA LYS A 67 -1.37 5.68 -12.17
C LYS A 67 -0.95 4.24 -12.39
N LEU A 68 -0.60 3.54 -11.30
CA LEU A 68 -0.18 2.13 -11.37
C LEU A 68 -1.33 1.23 -11.83
N GLY A 69 -2.52 1.48 -11.27
CA GLY A 69 -3.76 0.82 -11.64
C GLY A 69 -4.92 1.80 -11.61
N SER A 70 -6.01 1.42 -12.27
CA SER A 70 -7.28 2.16 -12.25
C SER A 70 -8.02 2.02 -10.92
N THR A 71 -7.84 0.89 -10.25
CA THR A 71 -8.49 0.54 -8.97
C THR A 71 -7.56 0.84 -7.79
N TYR A 72 -8.09 1.44 -6.72
CA TYR A 72 -7.33 1.82 -5.53
C TYR A 72 -8.13 1.68 -4.22
N LEU A 73 -7.43 1.44 -3.10
CA LEU A 73 -8.02 1.23 -1.76
C LEU A 73 -8.39 2.51 -1.02
N PHE A 74 -7.68 3.61 -1.29
CA PHE A 74 -7.77 4.85 -0.51
C PHE A 74 -8.02 6.05 -1.42
N ILE A 75 -8.89 6.96 -0.99
CA ILE A 75 -9.27 8.15 -1.78
C ILE A 75 -8.04 9.03 -2.04
N GLU A 76 -7.05 9.04 -1.15
CA GLU A 76 -5.81 9.80 -1.34
C GLU A 76 -5.04 9.40 -2.61
N ASN A 77 -5.13 8.13 -3.04
CA ASN A 77 -4.54 7.61 -4.27
C ASN A 77 -5.16 8.18 -5.55
N GLU A 78 -6.21 8.99 -5.45
CA GLU A 78 -6.71 9.76 -6.59
C GLU A 78 -5.65 10.75 -7.08
N LYS A 79 -4.90 11.36 -6.15
CA LYS A 79 -3.69 12.13 -6.44
C LYS A 79 -2.57 11.12 -6.65
N ASN A 80 -1.86 11.22 -7.77
CA ASN A 80 -0.73 10.32 -8.06
C ASN A 80 0.57 11.11 -8.16
N ALA A 81 1.68 10.48 -7.76
CA ALA A 81 3.03 11.00 -7.96
C ALA A 81 3.67 10.58 -9.30
N GLY A 82 2.90 9.93 -10.18
CA GLY A 82 3.32 9.41 -11.47
C GLY A 82 4.03 8.05 -11.38
N ILE A 83 4.45 7.58 -12.56
CA ILE A 83 5.23 6.36 -12.74
C ILE A 83 6.51 6.68 -13.50
N ILE A 84 7.57 5.98 -13.15
CA ILE A 84 8.78 5.90 -13.95
C ILE A 84 8.87 4.49 -14.51
N ILE A 85 9.03 4.36 -15.83
CA ILE A 85 9.29 3.09 -16.49
C ILE A 85 10.76 3.06 -16.86
N ALA A 86 11.48 2.01 -16.46
CA ALA A 86 12.90 1.87 -16.75
C ALA A 86 13.20 0.50 -17.37
N ASP A 87 14.05 0.51 -18.38
CA ASP A 87 14.63 -0.70 -18.95
C ASP A 87 16.00 -0.89 -18.31
N ILE A 88 16.16 -1.98 -17.56
CA ILE A 88 17.35 -2.20 -16.73
C ILE A 88 17.86 -3.63 -16.92
N ASN A 89 19.14 -3.73 -17.26
CA ASN A 89 19.87 -4.99 -17.34
C ASN A 89 20.53 -5.33 -15.98
N HIS A 90 19.69 -5.69 -15.01
CA HIS A 90 20.09 -6.07 -13.66
C HIS A 90 19.15 -7.15 -13.12
N GLU A 91 19.69 -8.09 -12.36
CA GLU A 91 18.88 -9.10 -11.69
C GLU A 91 18.30 -8.55 -10.39
N PHE A 92 17.00 -8.78 -10.17
CA PHE A 92 16.30 -8.34 -8.98
C PHE A 92 15.80 -9.54 -8.18
N LYS A 93 15.77 -9.41 -6.85
CA LYS A 93 15.06 -10.36 -5.99
C LYS A 93 13.57 -10.05 -6.03
N LEU A 94 12.78 -10.98 -6.52
CA LEU A 94 11.36 -10.77 -6.80
C LEU A 94 10.47 -11.57 -5.86
N LYS A 95 9.28 -11.03 -5.58
CA LYS A 95 8.15 -11.75 -5.01
C LYS A 95 7.00 -11.72 -6.01
N SER A 96 6.49 -12.91 -6.33
CA SER A 96 5.26 -12.99 -7.13
C SER A 96 4.05 -12.71 -6.26
N GLN A 97 2.94 -12.29 -6.89
CA GLN A 97 1.69 -12.07 -6.17
C GLN A 97 1.19 -13.36 -5.51
N LYS A 98 1.29 -14.49 -6.22
CA LYS A 98 0.88 -15.81 -5.71
C LYS A 98 1.69 -16.23 -4.48
N GLU A 99 3.01 -16.01 -4.51
CA GLU A 99 3.90 -16.32 -3.39
C GLU A 99 3.53 -15.51 -2.14
N LEU A 100 3.24 -14.21 -2.31
CA LEU A 100 2.83 -13.34 -1.21
C LEU A 100 1.49 -13.80 -0.62
N ASN A 101 0.47 -14.02 -1.45
CA ASN A 101 -0.82 -14.51 -0.99
C ASN A 101 -0.69 -15.85 -0.24
N ALA A 102 0.04 -16.80 -0.81
CA ALA A 102 0.27 -18.11 -0.18
C ALA A 102 0.98 -17.98 1.18
N PHE A 103 1.98 -17.10 1.28
CA PHE A 103 2.71 -16.85 2.53
C PHE A 103 1.79 -16.34 3.65
N PHE A 104 0.80 -15.52 3.32
CA PHE A 104 -0.19 -15.00 4.28
C PHE A 104 -1.44 -15.89 4.43
N GLY A 105 -1.45 -17.08 3.83
CA GLY A 105 -2.57 -18.02 3.92
C GLY A 105 -3.84 -17.56 3.19
N LEU A 106 -3.69 -16.71 2.18
CA LEU A 106 -4.77 -16.23 1.31
C LEU A 106 -4.86 -17.10 0.05
N ASP A 107 -5.98 -16.98 -0.67
CA ASP A 107 -6.11 -17.56 -2.00
C ASP A 107 -5.02 -16.99 -2.93
N VAL A 108 -4.34 -17.85 -3.68
CA VAL A 108 -3.18 -17.46 -4.50
C VAL A 108 -3.55 -16.44 -5.58
N GLU A 109 -4.82 -16.42 -6.02
CA GLU A 109 -5.34 -15.48 -7.01
C GLU A 109 -5.95 -14.21 -6.37
N ASN A 110 -5.88 -14.05 -5.04
CA ASN A 110 -6.38 -12.85 -4.39
C ASN A 110 -5.69 -11.58 -4.90
N ASP A 111 -6.42 -10.48 -4.83
CA ASP A 111 -5.92 -9.18 -5.21
C ASP A 111 -4.82 -8.70 -4.27
N ILE A 112 -3.79 -8.11 -4.89
CA ILE A 112 -2.69 -7.46 -4.20
C ILE A 112 -2.62 -6.03 -4.68
N TYR A 113 -2.40 -5.14 -3.72
CA TYR A 113 -2.24 -3.72 -3.93
C TYR A 113 -0.80 -3.31 -3.62
N VAL A 114 -0.26 -2.34 -4.35
CA VAL A 114 1.01 -1.68 -4.05
C VAL A 114 0.74 -0.22 -3.78
N ASN A 115 1.15 0.25 -2.60
CA ASN A 115 0.88 1.60 -2.12
C ASN A 115 -0.60 2.01 -2.27
N GLY A 116 -1.54 1.07 -2.16
CA GLY A 116 -2.97 1.30 -2.32
C GLY A 116 -3.52 1.12 -3.73
N TYR A 117 -2.70 0.92 -4.77
CA TYR A 117 -3.16 0.65 -6.14
C TYR A 117 -3.20 -0.84 -6.46
N LEU A 118 -4.26 -1.31 -7.10
CA LEU A 118 -4.39 -2.71 -7.52
C LEU A 118 -3.31 -3.04 -8.57
N ILE A 119 -2.62 -4.16 -8.39
CA ILE A 119 -1.78 -4.72 -9.44
C ILE A 119 -2.68 -5.50 -10.42
N GLU A 120 -3.11 -4.82 -11.47
CA GLU A 120 -4.04 -5.39 -12.46
C GLU A 120 -3.41 -6.55 -13.25
N ASN A 121 -2.13 -6.44 -13.57
CA ASN A 121 -1.39 -7.51 -14.24
C ASN A 121 -0.87 -8.52 -13.20
N LYS A 122 -1.52 -9.69 -13.13
CA LYS A 122 -1.15 -10.78 -12.20
C LYS A 122 0.25 -11.37 -12.44
N ASN A 123 0.86 -11.11 -13.60
CA ASN A 123 2.23 -11.55 -13.91
C ASN A 123 3.30 -10.55 -13.44
N GLN A 124 2.90 -9.36 -12.97
CA GLN A 124 3.85 -8.43 -12.39
C GLN A 124 4.32 -8.90 -11.02
N ASN A 125 5.64 -8.82 -10.84
CA ASN A 125 6.31 -9.14 -9.60
C ASN A 125 6.68 -7.87 -8.84
N ILE A 126 6.94 -8.00 -7.55
CA ILE A 126 7.34 -6.90 -6.69
C ILE A 126 8.80 -7.12 -6.30
N SER A 127 9.63 -6.09 -6.46
CA SER A 127 11.02 -6.14 -5.97
C SER A 127 11.03 -6.28 -4.45
N SER A 128 11.60 -7.38 -3.95
CA SER A 128 11.72 -7.67 -2.52
C SER A 128 12.45 -6.56 -1.78
N GLU A 129 13.43 -5.94 -2.45
CA GLU A 129 14.28 -4.89 -1.88
C GLU A 129 13.57 -3.54 -1.74
N SER A 130 12.39 -3.40 -2.35
CA SER A 130 11.54 -2.22 -2.21
C SER A 130 10.46 -2.38 -1.14
N ILE A 131 10.19 -3.60 -0.66
CA ILE A 131 9.11 -3.83 0.30
C ILE A 131 9.56 -3.34 1.68
N VAL A 132 8.87 -2.32 2.20
CA VAL A 132 9.09 -1.81 3.57
C VAL A 132 8.01 -2.25 4.55
N GLY A 133 6.88 -2.75 4.05
CA GLY A 133 5.82 -3.30 4.89
C GLY A 133 4.74 -4.00 4.08
N ILE A 134 3.99 -4.89 4.75
CA ILE A 134 2.85 -5.59 4.18
C ILE A 134 1.69 -5.46 5.16
N GLU A 135 0.55 -4.99 4.67
CA GLU A 135 -0.68 -4.84 5.46
C GLU A 135 -1.75 -5.78 4.94
N LEU A 136 -2.33 -6.60 5.83
CA LEU A 136 -3.51 -7.39 5.54
C LEU A 136 -4.76 -6.53 5.73
N ILE A 137 -5.43 -6.21 4.63
CA ILE A 137 -6.68 -5.46 4.63
C ILE A 137 -7.84 -6.46 4.74
N LYS A 138 -8.65 -6.32 5.78
CA LYS A 138 -9.83 -7.17 5.97
C LYS A 138 -10.93 -6.77 4.99
N ALA A 139 -11.72 -7.74 4.54
CA ALA A 139 -12.95 -7.47 3.82
C ALA A 139 -13.92 -6.69 4.71
N ASP A 140 -14.50 -5.63 4.17
CA ASP A 140 -15.51 -4.81 4.84
C ASP A 140 -16.77 -4.61 3.98
N ASN A 141 -16.85 -5.26 2.81
CA ASN A 141 -17.91 -5.17 1.79
C ASN A 141 -18.13 -3.79 1.18
N PHE A 142 -17.50 -2.73 1.71
CA PHE A 142 -17.60 -1.38 1.17
C PHE A 142 -16.44 -1.06 0.22
N ARG A 143 -15.24 -1.53 0.56
CA ARG A 143 -14.01 -1.35 -0.24
C ARG A 143 -13.55 -2.65 -0.87
N LEU A 144 -13.75 -3.76 -0.15
CA LEU A 144 -13.27 -5.08 -0.55
C LEU A 144 -14.29 -6.15 -0.16
N GLU A 145 -14.61 -7.02 -1.12
CA GLU A 145 -15.42 -8.22 -0.89
C GLU A 145 -14.60 -9.34 -0.22
N LYS A 146 -13.28 -9.37 -0.47
CA LYS A 146 -12.34 -10.38 0.06
C LYS A 146 -11.14 -9.69 0.71
N PRO A 147 -10.51 -10.32 1.72
CA PRO A 147 -9.28 -9.78 2.30
C PRO A 147 -8.18 -9.72 1.23
N ALA A 148 -7.38 -8.65 1.26
CA ALA A 148 -6.33 -8.39 0.28
C ALA A 148 -5.06 -7.90 0.97
N LEU A 149 -3.92 -8.07 0.30
CA LEU A 149 -2.64 -7.54 0.77
C LEU A 149 -2.41 -6.15 0.17
N ASN A 150 -1.97 -5.20 0.99
CA ASN A 150 -1.42 -3.93 0.56
C ASN A 150 0.07 -3.89 0.88
N ILE A 151 0.90 -3.92 -0.17
CA ILE A 151 2.35 -3.90 -0.09
C ILE A 151 2.82 -2.44 -0.11
N LYS A 152 3.54 -2.04 0.92
CA LYS A 152 4.16 -0.72 1.01
C LYS A 152 5.56 -0.79 0.46
N ILE A 153 5.84 0.07 -0.53
CA ILE A 153 7.16 0.23 -1.11
C ILE A 153 7.71 1.64 -0.87
N GLU A 154 8.98 1.72 -0.47
CA GLU A 154 9.75 2.96 -0.29
C GLU A 154 11.20 2.80 -0.76
#